data_AF-A0A7X6P2R6-F1
#
_entry.id   AF-A0A7X6P2R6-F1
#
_cell.length_a   1.000
_cell.length_b   1.000
_cell.length_c   1.000
_cell.angle_alpha   90.00
_cell.angle_beta   90.00
_cell.angle_gamma   90.00
#
_symmetry.space_group_name_H-M   'P 1'
#
loop_
_entity.id
_entity.type
_entity.pdbx_description
1 polymer ?
#
loop_
_entity_poly.entity_id
_entity_poly.type
_entity_poly.pdbx_seq_one_letter_code
_entity_poly.pdbx_strand_id
1 'polypeptide(L)'
;MLIAAVGVVLLAVSTAERWTKVDVAEQQETVRWEAYDTGNYIVVDNGVSPCYLDQAWYDCRNSLVDEYNRECVGRSLAAQSVATCDGYADEIDRMESVGEYGWVVKTVGGFGYLQSTAEKARREVSNNDYRAAITHEAVCYFGFVGECR
;
A
#
# COMPACT_ATOMS: atom_id res chain seq x y z
N MET A 1 -4.43 -73.60 -21.13
CA MET A 1 -5.09 -72.28 -21.09
C MET A 1 -4.52 -71.34 -20.04
N LEU A 2 -4.22 -71.80 -18.81
CA LEU A 2 -3.57 -70.98 -17.76
C LEU A 2 -2.26 -70.29 -18.20
N ILE A 3 -1.37 -71.00 -18.92
CA ILE A 3 -0.08 -70.44 -19.35
C ILE A 3 -0.24 -69.27 -20.33
N ALA A 4 -1.19 -69.38 -21.27
CA ALA A 4 -1.47 -68.30 -22.22
C ALA A 4 -2.08 -67.07 -21.53
N ALA A 5 -2.97 -67.29 -20.56
CA ALA A 5 -3.56 -66.20 -19.78
C ALA A 5 -2.50 -65.44 -18.94
N VAL A 6 -1.57 -66.16 -18.31
CA VAL A 6 -0.46 -65.55 -17.56
C VAL A 6 0.46 -64.75 -18.48
N GLY A 7 0.79 -65.29 -19.66
CA GLY A 7 1.63 -64.59 -20.64
C GLY A 7 1.02 -63.26 -21.11
N VAL A 8 -0.29 -63.24 -21.36
CA VAL A 8 -1.01 -62.02 -21.77
C VAL A 8 -1.02 -60.97 -20.66
N VAL A 9 -1.21 -61.37 -19.40
CA VAL A 9 -1.19 -60.44 -18.26
C VAL A 9 0.20 -59.83 -18.06
N LEU A 10 1.27 -60.63 -18.19
CA LEU A 10 2.66 -60.14 -18.08
C LEU A 10 2.99 -59.12 -19.18
N LEU A 11 2.61 -59.43 -20.43
CA LEU A 11 2.78 -58.50 -21.55
C LEU A 11 2.03 -57.19 -21.30
N ALA A 12 0.75 -57.26 -20.88
CA ALA A 12 -0.08 -56.09 -20.57
C ALA A 12 0.60 -55.15 -19.58
N VAL A 13 1.04 -55.70 -18.44
CA VAL A 13 1.63 -54.92 -17.35
C VAL A 13 2.98 -54.33 -17.76
N SER A 14 3.79 -55.08 -18.53
CA SER A 14 5.12 -54.63 -18.97
C SER A 14 5.08 -53.53 -20.05
N THR A 15 4.04 -53.50 -20.88
CA THR A 15 3.88 -52.49 -21.95
C THR A 15 2.87 -51.41 -21.59
N ALA A 16 2.48 -51.31 -20.32
CA ALA A 16 1.54 -50.29 -19.88
C ALA A 16 2.20 -48.91 -19.88
N GLU A 17 1.69 -47.97 -20.67
CA GLU A 17 2.11 -46.58 -20.61
C GLU A 17 1.46 -45.92 -19.40
N ARG A 18 2.26 -45.29 -18.55
CA ARG A 18 1.81 -44.61 -17.33
C ARG A 18 2.19 -43.14 -17.38
N TRP A 19 1.26 -42.27 -17.01
CA TRP A 19 1.57 -40.85 -16.82
C TRP A 19 0.69 -40.24 -15.74
N THR A 20 1.12 -39.08 -15.24
CA THR A 20 0.30 -38.27 -14.35
C THR A 20 -0.59 -37.37 -15.19
N LYS A 21 -1.89 -37.65 -15.19
CA LYS A 21 -2.88 -36.80 -15.85
C LYS A 21 -3.33 -35.71 -14.88
N VAL A 22 -3.40 -34.49 -15.38
CA VAL A 22 -3.96 -33.35 -14.65
C VAL A 22 -5.44 -33.26 -14.98
N ASP A 23 -6.30 -33.51 -13.99
CA ASP A 23 -7.76 -33.40 -14.12
C ASP A 23 -8.23 -31.97 -13.93
N VAL A 24 -7.64 -31.29 -12.96
CA VAL A 24 -7.86 -29.87 -12.69
C VAL A 24 -6.51 -29.22 -12.59
N ALA A 25 -6.27 -28.22 -13.45
CA ALA A 25 -5.05 -27.46 -13.45
C ALA A 25 -4.86 -26.73 -12.11
N GLU A 26 -3.59 -26.49 -11.77
CA GLU A 26 -3.24 -25.65 -10.62
C GLU A 26 -3.86 -24.26 -10.78
N GLN A 27 -4.50 -23.78 -9.71
CA GLN A 27 -4.97 -22.41 -9.60
C GLN A 27 -3.94 -21.61 -8.81
N GLN A 28 -3.25 -20.69 -9.48
CA GLN A 28 -2.36 -19.74 -8.84
C GLN A 28 -3.14 -18.81 -7.90
N GLU A 29 -2.48 -18.39 -6.84
CA GLU A 29 -3.04 -17.45 -5.88
C GLU A 29 -3.32 -16.11 -6.55
N THR A 30 -4.51 -15.56 -6.29
CA THR A 30 -4.85 -14.21 -6.71
C THR A 30 -4.53 -13.22 -5.59
N VAL A 31 -4.06 -12.04 -5.99
CA VAL A 31 -3.70 -10.96 -5.07
C VAL A 31 -4.59 -9.75 -5.30
N ARG A 32 -4.82 -8.98 -4.25
CA ARG A 32 -5.48 -7.67 -4.31
C ARG A 32 -4.63 -6.61 -3.62
N TRP A 33 -4.80 -5.37 -4.07
CA TRP A 33 -4.15 -4.21 -3.48
C TRP A 33 -5.09 -3.56 -2.47
N GLU A 34 -4.58 -3.35 -1.25
CA GLU A 34 -5.31 -2.64 -0.20
C GLU A 34 -4.55 -1.40 0.24
N ALA A 35 -5.28 -0.30 0.44
CA ALA A 35 -4.76 0.90 1.06
C ALA A 35 -4.84 0.76 2.59
N TYR A 36 -3.79 1.16 3.28
CA TYR A 36 -3.75 1.19 4.75
C TYR A 36 -3.10 2.47 5.25
N ASP A 37 -3.52 2.93 6.43
CA ASP A 37 -2.94 4.11 7.07
C ASP A 37 -1.55 3.77 7.61
N THR A 38 -0.56 4.60 7.32
CA THR A 38 0.83 4.37 7.77
C THR A 38 1.05 4.77 9.23
N GLY A 39 0.11 5.55 9.80
CA GLY A 39 0.25 6.22 11.09
C GLY A 39 0.87 7.61 10.99
N ASN A 40 1.38 8.00 9.82
CA ASN A 40 1.89 9.34 9.57
C ASN A 40 0.81 10.27 9.01
N TYR A 41 1.05 11.57 9.11
CA TYR A 41 0.22 12.62 8.54
C TYR A 41 0.99 13.41 7.48
N ILE A 42 0.31 13.66 6.37
CA ILE A 42 0.74 14.59 5.33
C ILE A 42 0.11 15.95 5.67
N VAL A 43 0.94 16.93 5.98
CA VAL A 43 0.58 18.33 6.17
C VAL A 43 0.90 19.12 4.90
N VAL A 44 -0.08 19.91 4.46
CA VAL A 44 0.00 20.75 3.25
C VAL A 44 -0.41 22.17 3.61
N ASP A 45 0.33 23.14 3.09
CA ASP A 45 -0.01 24.56 3.08
C ASP A 45 -0.86 24.88 1.84
N ASN A 46 -2.00 25.53 2.03
CA ASN A 46 -2.92 25.85 0.94
C ASN A 46 -2.61 27.18 0.20
N GLY A 47 -1.57 27.90 0.61
CA GLY A 47 -1.12 29.17 0.05
C GLY A 47 -2.01 30.37 0.38
N VAL A 48 -3.06 30.21 1.19
CA VAL A 48 -3.95 31.29 1.62
C VAL A 48 -3.55 31.71 3.02
N SER A 49 -2.96 32.90 3.13
CA SER A 49 -2.46 33.42 4.40
C SER A 49 -3.55 33.48 5.47
N PRO A 50 -3.29 32.96 6.69
CA PRO A 50 -4.17 33.20 7.84
C PRO A 50 -4.08 34.64 8.34
N CYS A 51 -3.09 35.40 7.84
CA CYS A 51 -2.91 36.80 8.16
C CYS A 51 -3.54 37.71 7.09
N TYR A 52 -3.88 38.93 7.48
CA TYR A 52 -4.38 39.96 6.56
C TYR A 52 -3.63 41.28 6.72
N LEU A 53 -3.74 42.13 5.70
CA LEU A 53 -3.07 43.43 5.67
C LEU A 53 -3.54 44.32 6.84
N ASP A 54 -2.60 45.03 7.46
CA ASP A 54 -2.80 45.91 8.62
C ASP A 54 -3.33 45.21 9.89
N GLN A 55 -3.35 43.88 9.93
CA GLN A 55 -3.51 43.10 11.15
C GLN A 55 -2.37 43.39 12.13
N ALA A 56 -2.65 43.36 13.44
CA ALA A 56 -1.60 43.43 14.45
C ALA A 56 -0.61 42.25 14.29
N TRP A 57 0.69 42.55 14.37
CA TRP A 57 1.74 41.56 14.14
C TRP A 57 1.61 40.32 15.04
N TYR A 58 1.30 40.54 16.31
CA TYR A 58 1.10 39.47 17.29
C TYR A 58 -0.11 38.59 16.98
N ASP A 59 -1.20 39.15 16.44
CA ASP A 59 -2.38 38.38 16.07
C ASP A 59 -2.09 37.47 14.87
N CYS A 60 -1.30 37.96 13.91
CA CYS A 60 -0.86 37.17 12.77
C CYS A 60 0.04 36.02 13.22
N ARG A 61 1.03 36.28 14.07
CA ARG A 61 1.87 35.24 14.66
C ARG A 61 1.05 34.21 15.42
N ASN A 62 0.09 34.64 16.25
CA ASN A 62 -0.76 33.72 17.00
C ASN A 62 -1.61 32.84 16.07
N SER A 63 -2.06 33.39 14.93
CA SER A 63 -2.77 32.62 13.92
C SER A 63 -1.88 31.54 13.31
N LEU A 64 -0.61 31.85 12.99
CA LEU A 64 0.36 30.84 12.53
C LEU A 64 0.65 29.78 13.60
N VAL A 65 0.76 30.19 14.87
CA VAL A 65 0.91 29.27 16.02
C VAL A 65 -0.28 28.33 16.13
N ASP A 66 -1.50 28.82 15.94
CA ASP A 66 -2.71 28.00 15.98
C ASP A 66 -2.75 26.98 14.84
N GLU A 67 -2.35 27.37 13.62
CA GLU A 67 -2.20 26.45 12.49
C GLU A 67 -1.15 25.37 12.77
N TYR A 68 0.03 25.76 13.22
CA TYR A 68 1.13 24.85 13.53
C TYR A 68 0.76 23.86 14.65
N ASN A 69 0.17 24.35 15.74
CA ASN A 69 -0.24 23.50 16.85
C ASN A 69 -1.33 22.51 16.46
N ARG A 70 -2.26 22.92 15.58
CA ARG A 70 -3.36 22.07 15.14
C ARG A 70 -2.90 20.97 14.20
N GLU A 71 -2.01 21.29 13.26
CA GLU A 71 -1.69 20.39 12.14
C GLU A 71 -0.33 19.69 12.26
N CYS A 72 0.62 20.24 13.02
CA CYS A 72 1.99 19.71 13.13
C CYS A 72 2.29 19.11 14.52
N VAL A 73 1.88 19.76 15.61
CA VAL A 73 2.27 19.34 16.97
C VAL A 73 1.62 18.01 17.38
N GLY A 74 2.42 17.12 17.97
CA GLY A 74 1.95 15.84 18.51
C GLY A 74 1.60 14.78 17.47
N ARG A 75 1.91 15.01 16.19
CA ARG A 75 1.63 14.07 15.08
C ARG A 75 2.92 13.46 14.57
N SER A 76 2.84 12.19 14.16
CA SER A 76 3.90 11.58 13.35
C SER A 76 3.76 12.10 11.93
N LEU A 77 4.78 12.77 11.40
CA LEU A 77 4.73 13.43 10.10
C LEU A 77 5.35 12.55 9.02
N ALA A 78 4.74 12.56 7.84
CA ALA A 78 5.37 12.01 6.65
C ALA A 78 6.60 12.85 6.28
N ALA A 79 7.61 12.24 5.64
CA ALA A 79 8.90 12.90 5.38
C ALA A 79 8.74 14.24 4.62
N GLN A 80 7.81 14.30 3.66
CA GLN A 80 7.51 15.51 2.89
C GLN A 80 6.88 16.64 3.73
N SER A 81 6.31 16.33 4.89
CA SER A 81 5.58 17.29 5.72
C SER A 81 6.42 17.85 6.85
N VAL A 82 7.55 17.22 7.17
CA VAL A 82 8.54 17.73 8.12
C VAL A 82 9.00 19.12 7.69
N ALA A 83 9.41 19.29 6.42
CA ALA A 83 9.86 20.58 5.91
C ALA A 83 8.79 21.69 5.98
N THR A 84 7.50 21.35 5.75
CA THR A 84 6.40 22.30 5.88
C THR A 84 6.24 22.78 7.33
N CYS A 85 6.23 21.84 8.27
CA CYS A 85 6.06 22.15 9.69
C CYS A 85 7.28 22.86 10.28
N ASP A 86 8.50 22.48 9.89
CA ASP A 86 9.73 23.15 10.30
C ASP A 86 9.78 24.59 9.77
N GLY A 87 9.42 24.81 8.51
CA GLY A 87 9.34 26.16 7.94
C GLY A 87 8.29 27.05 8.66
N TYR A 88 7.19 26.45 9.10
CA TYR A 88 6.18 27.14 9.92
C TYR A 88 6.72 27.54 11.29
N ALA A 89 7.44 26.63 11.96
CA ALA A 89 8.10 26.90 13.24
C ALA A 89 9.14 28.01 13.12
N ASP A 90 9.99 27.95 12.07
CA ASP A 90 11.01 28.97 11.79
C ASP A 90 10.40 30.36 11.56
N GLU A 91 9.26 30.44 10.87
CA GLU A 91 8.56 31.71 10.66
C GLU A 91 7.94 32.25 11.95
N ILE A 92 7.36 31.39 12.79
CA ILE A 92 6.84 31.78 14.10
C ILE A 92 7.96 32.36 14.96
N ASP A 93 9.11 31.68 15.04
CA ASP A 93 10.29 32.11 15.78
C ASP A 93 10.83 33.44 15.23
N ARG A 94 10.89 33.57 13.89
CA ARG A 94 11.27 34.83 13.25
C ARG A 94 10.32 35.95 13.67
N MET A 95 9.01 35.73 13.60
CA MET A 95 8.01 36.73 13.97
C MET A 95 8.07 37.10 15.45
N GLU A 96 8.40 36.16 16.32
CA GLU A 96 8.64 36.42 17.74
C GLU A 96 9.89 37.26 17.96
N SER A 97 10.97 37.00 17.20
CA SER A 97 12.26 37.70 17.36
C SER A 97 12.26 39.16 16.90
N VAL A 98 11.45 39.52 15.89
CA VAL A 98 11.42 40.88 15.32
C VAL A 98 10.18 41.68 15.70
N GLY A 99 9.19 41.05 16.34
CA GLY A 99 7.91 41.69 16.63
C GLY A 99 8.01 42.69 17.80
N GLU A 100 7.68 43.95 17.54
CA GLU A 100 7.51 44.96 18.59
C GLU A 100 6.04 45.38 18.77
N TYR A 101 5.74 45.96 19.93
CA TYR A 101 4.40 46.46 20.24
C TYR A 101 3.95 47.55 19.25
N GLY A 102 2.73 47.39 18.71
CA GLY A 102 2.13 48.31 17.74
C GLY A 102 2.51 48.04 16.28
N TRP A 103 3.34 47.03 15.99
CA TRP A 103 3.63 46.63 14.61
C TRP A 103 2.43 45.97 13.95
N VAL A 104 2.33 46.15 12.63
CA VAL A 104 1.25 45.60 11.81
C VAL A 104 1.79 44.90 10.57
N VAL A 105 1.03 43.95 10.05
CA VAL A 105 1.36 43.20 8.83
C VAL A 105 1.28 44.11 7.61
N LYS A 106 2.41 44.30 6.92
CA LYS A 106 2.48 45.08 5.66
C LYS A 106 2.44 44.25 4.40
N THR A 107 2.71 42.95 4.50
CA THR A 107 2.64 41.97 3.42
C THR A 107 2.21 40.64 4.02
N VAL A 108 1.24 39.96 3.39
CA VAL A 108 0.62 38.73 3.92
C VAL A 108 1.49 37.47 3.84
N GLY A 109 2.78 37.59 3.51
CA GLY A 109 3.73 36.47 3.51
C GLY A 109 3.38 35.36 2.51
N GLY A 110 4.08 34.24 2.62
CA GLY A 110 3.86 33.04 1.79
C GLY A 110 3.27 31.84 2.54
N PHE A 111 3.10 31.95 3.86
CA PHE A 111 2.58 30.88 4.70
C PHE A 111 1.05 30.94 4.73
N GLY A 112 0.40 29.85 4.32
CA GLY A 112 -1.06 29.72 4.25
C GLY A 112 -1.60 28.64 5.17
N TYR A 113 -2.92 28.59 5.36
CA TYR A 113 -3.56 27.64 6.27
C TYR A 113 -3.06 26.21 6.03
N LEU A 114 -2.83 25.51 7.14
CA LEU A 114 -2.38 24.13 7.13
C LEU A 114 -3.57 23.17 7.14
N GLN A 115 -3.40 22.07 6.41
CA GLN A 115 -4.31 20.95 6.45
C GLN A 115 -3.52 19.65 6.52
N SER A 116 -3.89 18.79 7.47
CA SER A 116 -3.35 17.43 7.57
C SER A 116 -4.30 16.38 7.00
N THR A 117 -3.73 15.31 6.44
CA THR A 117 -4.45 14.11 6.04
C THR A 117 -3.61 12.88 6.40
N ALA A 118 -4.24 11.79 6.82
CA ALA A 118 -3.51 10.54 7.09
C ALA A 118 -2.82 10.03 5.82
N GLU A 119 -1.54 9.71 5.95
CA GLU A 119 -0.77 9.09 4.86
C GLU A 119 -1.24 7.65 4.65
N LYS A 120 -1.45 7.30 3.37
CA LYS A 120 -1.86 5.95 2.97
C LYS A 120 -0.77 5.31 2.13
N ALA A 121 -0.41 4.08 2.51
CA ALA A 121 0.42 3.20 1.69
C ALA A 121 -0.43 2.09 1.08
N ARG A 122 0.18 1.31 0.18
CA ARG A 122 -0.44 0.15 -0.46
C ARG A 122 0.34 -1.10 -0.13
N ARG A 123 -0.39 -2.18 0.16
CA ARG A 123 0.18 -3.52 0.29
C ARG A 123 -0.56 -4.49 -0.61
N GLU A 124 0.17 -5.47 -1.08
CA GLU A 124 -0.40 -6.64 -1.74
C GLU A 124 -0.90 -7.60 -0.66
N VAL A 125 -2.12 -8.10 -0.85
CA VAL A 125 -2.78 -9.03 0.08
C VAL A 125 -3.26 -10.22 -0.73
N SER A 126 -2.89 -11.42 -0.27
CA SER A 126 -3.34 -12.67 -0.84
C SER A 126 -4.85 -12.88 -0.58
N ASN A 127 -5.55 -13.43 -1.58
CA ASN A 127 -6.93 -13.87 -1.42
C ASN A 127 -7.06 -15.27 -0.80
N ASN A 128 -5.94 -15.93 -0.48
CA ASN A 128 -5.85 -17.28 0.07
C ASN A 128 -6.67 -18.30 -0.73
N ASP A 129 -6.65 -18.19 -2.06
CA ASP A 129 -7.45 -18.99 -2.99
C ASP A 129 -6.61 -19.96 -3.83
N TYR A 130 -5.34 -20.16 -3.47
CA TYR A 130 -4.47 -21.16 -4.10
C TYR A 130 -5.10 -22.56 -4.05
N ARG A 131 -5.04 -23.28 -5.18
CA ARG A 131 -5.41 -24.70 -5.25
C ARG A 131 -4.38 -25.48 -6.05
N ALA A 132 -3.80 -26.49 -5.42
CA ALA A 132 -2.92 -27.42 -6.10
C ALA A 132 -3.66 -28.16 -7.22
N ALA A 133 -2.92 -28.55 -8.26
CA ALA A 133 -3.47 -29.38 -9.32
C ALA A 133 -4.01 -30.70 -8.76
N ILE A 134 -5.18 -31.13 -9.26
CA ILE A 134 -5.72 -32.46 -8.98
C ILE A 134 -5.22 -33.37 -10.09
N THR A 135 -4.51 -34.42 -9.69
CA THR A 135 -3.89 -35.35 -10.62
C THR A 135 -4.17 -36.80 -10.25
N HIS A 136 -4.24 -37.67 -11.24
CA HIS A 136 -4.24 -39.12 -11.04
C HIS A 136 -3.23 -39.81 -11.97
N GLU A 137 -2.85 -41.04 -11.62
CA GLU A 137 -2.07 -41.90 -12.48
C GLU A 137 -2.98 -42.51 -13.54
N ALA A 138 -2.77 -42.14 -14.80
CA ALA A 138 -3.43 -42.73 -15.95
C ALA A 138 -2.57 -43.86 -16.51
N VAL A 139 -3.23 -44.93 -16.93
CA VAL A 139 -2.57 -46.13 -17.46
C VAL A 139 -3.25 -46.59 -18.75
N CYS A 140 -2.44 -46.78 -19.80
CA CYS A 140 -2.86 -47.35 -21.07
C CYS A 140 -2.20 -48.72 -21.28
N TYR A 141 -3.00 -49.78 -21.29
CA TYR A 141 -2.56 -51.13 -21.62
C TYR A 141 -2.71 -51.38 -23.12
N PHE A 142 -1.68 -52.00 -23.72
CA PHE A 142 -1.64 -52.38 -25.13
C PHE A 142 -1.90 -51.24 -26.14
N GLY A 143 -1.88 -49.97 -25.71
CA GLY A 143 -2.16 -48.81 -26.56
C GLY A 143 -3.65 -48.53 -26.79
N PHE A 144 -4.58 -49.26 -26.17
CA PHE A 144 -6.03 -49.03 -26.38
C PHE A 144 -6.96 -49.34 -25.20
N VAL A 145 -6.48 -49.95 -24.12
CA VAL A 145 -7.30 -50.28 -22.93
C VAL A 145 -6.91 -49.39 -21.77
N GLY A 146 -7.87 -48.63 -21.23
CA GLY A 146 -7.63 -47.67 -20.15
C GLY A 146 -7.69 -46.23 -20.66
N GLU A 147 -7.07 -45.32 -19.93
CA GLU A 147 -6.88 -43.96 -20.43
C GLU A 147 -5.61 -43.97 -21.27
N CYS A 148 -5.73 -43.66 -22.56
CA CYS A 148 -4.66 -43.62 -23.57
C CYS A 148 -4.49 -42.17 -24.07
N ARG A 149 -3.26 -41.74 -24.37
CA ARG A 149 -2.92 -40.35 -24.71
C ARG A 149 -3.13 -40.01 -26.18
#